data_AF-A0A8T4HIE5-F1
#
_entry.id   AF-A0A8T4HIE5-F1
#
_cell.length_a   1.000
_cell.length_b   1.000
_cell.length_c   1.000
_cell.angle_alpha   90.00
_cell.angle_beta   90.00
_cell.angle_gamma   90.00
#
_symmetry.space_group_name_H-M   'P 1'
#
loop_
_entity.id
_entity.type
_entity.pdbx_description
1 polymer ?
#
loop_
_entity_poly.entity_id
_entity_poly.type
_entity_poly.pdbx_seq_one_letter_code
_entity_poly.pdbx_strand_id
1 'polypeptide(L)'
;MTDTPAPLPKVAPGVRAAMAAHIEAALACLDSIPDPVDREVTARALADDLLPEAARRVKSVRGEAVVELRENMKLREIAELLGLSVPRVDQLAKGK
;
A
#
# COMPACT_ATOMS: atom_id res chain seq x y z
N MET A 1 -33.64 6.27 -14.49
CA MET A 1 -32.22 6.52 -14.79
C MET A 1 -31.43 5.57 -13.90
N THR A 2 -30.80 4.56 -14.47
CA THR A 2 -29.91 3.66 -13.72
C THR A 2 -28.56 4.36 -13.59
N ASP A 3 -28.32 4.96 -12.43
CA ASP A 3 -26.99 5.41 -12.04
C ASP A 3 -26.12 4.16 -11.86
N THR A 4 -25.41 3.78 -12.90
CA THR A 4 -24.37 2.76 -12.79
C THR A 4 -23.19 3.41 -12.07
N PRO A 5 -22.82 2.97 -10.86
CA PRO A 5 -21.70 3.56 -10.16
C PRO A 5 -20.43 3.42 -11.01
N ALA A 6 -19.63 4.48 -11.08
CA ALA A 6 -18.37 4.50 -11.80
C ALA A 6 -17.46 3.35 -11.29
N PRO A 7 -16.73 2.67 -12.18
CA PRO A 7 -15.83 1.60 -11.77
C PRO A 7 -14.76 2.13 -10.82
N LEU A 8 -14.51 1.40 -9.74
CA LEU A 8 -13.50 1.75 -8.75
C LEU A 8 -12.12 1.91 -9.39
N PRO A 9 -11.28 2.84 -8.87
CA PRO A 9 -9.92 3.01 -9.33
C PRO A 9 -9.15 1.70 -9.15
N LYS A 10 -8.42 1.31 -10.20
CA LYS A 10 -7.56 0.12 -10.21
C LYS A 10 -6.11 0.56 -10.32
N VAL A 11 -5.22 -0.16 -9.63
CA VAL A 11 -3.79 0.01 -9.83
C VAL A 11 -3.46 -0.25 -11.29
N ALA A 12 -2.77 0.69 -11.93
CA ALA A 12 -2.35 0.54 -13.32
C ALA A 12 -1.51 -0.75 -13.47
N PRO A 13 -1.77 -1.61 -14.47
CA PRO A 13 -1.10 -2.90 -14.60
C PRO A 13 0.44 -2.79 -14.61
N GLY A 14 0.99 -1.77 -15.29
CA GLY A 14 2.43 -1.52 -15.32
C GLY A 14 3.01 -1.17 -13.95
N VAL A 15 2.29 -0.38 -13.15
CA VAL A 15 2.71 -0.02 -11.78
C VAL A 15 2.72 -1.25 -10.88
N ARG A 16 1.67 -2.08 -10.95
CA ARG A 16 1.62 -3.34 -10.20
C ARG A 16 2.78 -4.27 -10.58
N ALA A 17 3.05 -4.42 -11.87
CA ALA A 17 4.13 -5.27 -12.37
C ALA A 17 5.50 -4.78 -11.90
N ALA A 18 5.76 -3.47 -11.95
CA ALA A 18 6.99 -2.87 -11.44
C ALA A 18 7.18 -3.11 -9.93
N MET A 19 6.14 -2.89 -9.12
CA MET A 19 6.21 -3.16 -7.67
C MET A 19 6.48 -4.64 -7.38
N ALA A 20 5.83 -5.55 -8.11
CA ALA A 20 6.07 -6.98 -7.96
C ALA A 20 7.52 -7.35 -8.30
N ALA A 21 8.07 -6.81 -9.40
CA ALA A 21 9.47 -7.05 -9.77
C ALA A 21 10.46 -6.60 -8.69
N HIS A 22 10.20 -5.48 -8.00
CA HIS A 22 11.04 -5.04 -6.89
C HIS A 22 10.96 -5.95 -5.66
N ILE A 23 9.77 -6.47 -5.34
CA ILE A 23 9.60 -7.45 -4.26
C ILE A 23 10.36 -8.75 -4.60
N GLU A 24 10.18 -9.26 -5.82
CA GLU A 24 10.90 -10.45 -6.30
C GLU A 24 12.42 -10.26 -6.27
N ALA A 25 12.91 -9.08 -6.63
CA ALA A 25 14.33 -8.77 -6.53
C ALA A 25 14.85 -8.83 -5.08
N ALA A 26 14.08 -8.35 -4.11
CA ALA A 26 14.45 -8.45 -2.69
C ALA A 26 14.48 -9.90 -2.20
N LEU A 27 13.54 -10.74 -2.66
CA LEU A 27 13.52 -12.16 -2.33
C LEU A 27 14.68 -12.92 -3.00
N ALA A 28 14.99 -12.61 -4.26
CA ALA A 28 16.13 -13.19 -4.96
C ALA A 28 17.48 -12.87 -4.28
N CYS A 29 17.61 -11.71 -3.62
CA CYS A 29 18.77 -11.42 -2.77
C CYS A 29 18.93 -12.46 -1.65
N LEU A 30 17.84 -12.89 -1.00
CA LEU A 30 17.89 -13.92 0.04
C LEU A 30 18.32 -15.28 -0.52
N ASP A 31 17.78 -15.66 -1.68
CA ASP A 31 18.11 -16.94 -2.33
C ASP A 31 19.57 -17.00 -2.79
N SER A 32 20.17 -15.84 -3.07
CA SER A 32 21.58 -15.75 -3.47
C SER A 32 22.57 -15.97 -2.32
N ILE A 33 22.12 -15.98 -1.07
CA ILE A 33 22.99 -16.13 0.12
C ILE A 33 23.26 -17.63 0.35
N PRO A 34 24.52 -18.10 0.19
CA PRO A 34 24.82 -19.53 0.26
C PRO A 34 24.76 -20.08 1.69
N ASP A 35 25.23 -19.28 2.66
CA ASP A 35 25.29 -19.70 4.06
C ASP A 35 23.87 -19.65 4.68
N PRO A 36 23.39 -20.76 5.26
CA PRO A 36 22.05 -20.81 5.84
C PRO A 36 21.86 -19.88 7.04
N VAL A 37 22.91 -19.62 7.82
CA VAL A 37 22.87 -18.69 8.95
C VAL A 37 22.76 -17.25 8.45
N ASP A 38 23.61 -16.85 7.50
CA ASP A 38 23.55 -15.49 6.94
C ASP A 38 22.22 -15.23 6.23
N ARG A 39 21.68 -16.24 5.54
CA ARG A 39 20.38 -16.16 4.88
C ARG A 39 19.24 -15.98 5.90
N GLU A 40 19.25 -16.72 7.01
CA GLU A 40 18.26 -16.55 8.07
C GLU A 40 18.32 -15.17 8.70
N VAL A 41 19.52 -14.72 9.08
CA VAL A 41 19.72 -13.41 9.71
C VAL A 41 19.24 -12.28 8.77
N THR A 42 19.54 -12.38 7.48
CA THR A 42 19.11 -11.40 6.47
C THR A 42 17.60 -11.46 6.25
N ALA A 43 17.01 -12.66 6.16
CA ALA A 43 15.57 -12.82 6.04
C ALA A 43 14.83 -12.26 7.26
N ARG A 44 15.36 -12.44 8.46
CA ARG A 44 14.84 -11.84 9.69
C ARG A 44 14.92 -10.32 9.66
N ALA A 45 16.03 -9.74 9.20
CA ALA A 45 16.14 -8.28 9.03
C ALA A 45 15.11 -7.75 8.02
N LEU A 46 14.87 -8.45 6.90
CA LEU A 46 13.83 -8.08 5.95
C LEU A 46 12.43 -8.15 6.61
N ALA A 47 12.15 -9.23 7.33
CA ALA A 47 10.83 -9.50 7.92
C ALA A 47 10.49 -8.58 9.10
N ASP A 48 11.44 -8.31 9.98
CA ASP A 48 11.19 -7.67 11.27
C ASP A 48 11.48 -6.17 11.27
N ASP A 49 12.28 -5.67 10.32
CA ASP A 49 12.66 -4.26 10.24
C ASP A 49 12.15 -3.61 8.95
N LEU A 50 12.66 -4.08 7.80
CA LEU A 50 12.43 -3.41 6.52
C LEU A 50 10.97 -3.45 6.06
N LEU A 51 10.32 -4.62 6.15
CA LEU A 51 8.90 -4.76 5.76
C LEU A 51 7.97 -3.96 6.70
N PRO A 52 8.12 -3.99 8.03
CA PRO A 52 7.37 -3.12 8.93
C PRO A 52 7.58 -1.63 8.68
N GLU A 53 8.81 -1.19 8.40
CA GLU A 53 9.07 0.20 8.00
C GLU A 53 8.35 0.56 6.69
N ALA A 54 8.48 -0.28 5.65
CA ALA A 54 7.78 -0.08 4.38
C ALA A 54 6.27 -0.03 4.57
N ALA A 55 5.69 -0.91 5.39
CA ALA A 55 4.26 -0.92 5.71
C ALA A 55 3.81 0.38 6.41
N ARG A 56 4.62 0.91 7.34
CA ARG A 56 4.35 2.22 7.97
C ARG A 56 4.36 3.34 6.94
N ARG A 57 5.33 3.37 6.03
CA ARG A 57 5.40 4.38 4.95
C ARG A 57 4.21 4.27 3.99
N VAL A 58 3.80 3.06 3.62
CA VAL A 58 2.59 2.82 2.81
C VAL A 58 1.34 3.34 3.52
N LYS A 59 1.23 3.14 4.84
CA LYS A 59 0.12 3.71 5.63
C LYS A 59 0.12 5.23 5.57
N SER A 60 1.28 5.88 5.70
CA SER A 60 1.41 7.34 5.60
C SER A 60 0.97 7.86 4.24
N VAL A 61 1.48 7.28 3.15
CA VAL A 61 1.10 7.66 1.76
C VAL A 61 -0.42 7.58 1.56
N ARG A 62 -1.06 6.53 2.09
CA ARG A 62 -2.53 6.41 2.02
C ARG A 62 -3.26 7.48 2.83
N GLY A 63 -2.74 7.83 4.01
CA GLY A 63 -3.30 8.89 4.84
C GLY A 63 -3.18 10.25 4.18
N GLU A 64 -1.98 10.59 3.70
CA GLU A 64 -1.66 11.82 2.97
C GLU A 64 -2.55 11.98 1.72
N ALA A 65 -2.68 10.93 0.90
CA ALA A 65 -3.56 10.97 -0.27
C ALA A 65 -5.03 11.22 0.11
N VAL A 66 -5.52 10.65 1.22
CA VAL A 66 -6.89 10.94 1.69
C VAL A 66 -7.00 12.38 2.21
N VAL A 67 -5.98 12.90 2.90
CA VAL A 67 -5.95 14.29 3.38
C VAL A 67 -5.98 15.27 2.20
N GLU A 68 -5.20 15.01 1.14
CA GLU A 68 -5.21 15.82 -0.08
C GLU A 68 -6.59 15.81 -0.75
N LEU A 69 -7.23 14.64 -0.90
CA LEU A 69 -8.59 14.55 -1.42
C LEU A 69 -9.60 15.32 -0.56
N ARG A 70 -9.40 15.39 0.76
CA ARG A 70 -10.29 16.10 1.70
C ARG A 70 -10.25 17.61 1.54
N GLU A 71 -9.26 18.17 0.86
CA GLU A 71 -9.20 19.60 0.55
C GLU A 71 -10.37 20.03 -0.33
N ASN A 72 -10.85 19.13 -1.22
CA ASN A 72 -11.89 19.44 -2.19
C ASN A 72 -13.11 18.51 -2.14
N MET A 73 -13.07 17.43 -1.34
CA MET A 73 -14.13 16.41 -1.31
C MET A 73 -14.61 16.07 0.12
N LYS A 74 -15.90 15.73 0.23
CA LYS A 74 -16.50 15.19 1.46
C LYS A 74 -16.10 13.73 1.64
N LEU A 75 -16.09 13.26 2.90
CA LEU A 75 -15.73 11.88 3.25
C LEU A 75 -16.54 10.83 2.48
N ARG A 76 -17.83 11.09 2.22
CA ARG A 76 -18.71 10.20 1.47
C ARG A 76 -18.30 10.08 0.00
N GLU A 77 -17.98 11.19 -0.64
CA GLU A 77 -17.54 11.23 -2.04
C GLU A 77 -16.21 10.49 -2.20
N ILE A 78 -15.28 10.68 -1.24
CA ILE A 78 -14.00 9.95 -1.22
C ILE A 78 -14.22 8.45 -0.98
N ALA A 79 -15.14 8.09 -0.09
CA ALA A 79 -15.46 6.69 0.21
C ALA A 79 -16.03 5.97 -1.02
N GLU A 80 -16.95 6.62 -1.74
CA GLU A 80 -17.50 6.14 -3.01
C GLU A 80 -16.39 6.05 -4.08
N LEU A 81 -15.56 7.10 -4.22
CA LEU A 81 -14.45 7.14 -5.18
C LEU A 81 -13.44 6.01 -4.96
N LEU A 82 -13.06 5.75 -3.71
CA LEU A 82 -12.03 4.76 -3.37
C LEU A 82 -12.58 3.35 -3.12
N GLY A 83 -13.91 3.18 -3.10
CA GLY A 83 -14.56 1.92 -2.76
C GLY A 83 -14.33 1.50 -1.31
N LEU A 84 -14.25 2.49 -0.40
CA LEU A 84 -14.04 2.29 1.03
C LEU A 84 -15.30 2.68 1.81
N SER A 85 -15.36 2.30 3.09
CA SER A 85 -16.38 2.83 3.99
C SER A 85 -15.99 4.24 4.48
N VAL A 86 -16.98 5.10 4.74
CA VAL A 86 -16.73 6.44 5.32
C VAL A 86 -15.89 6.39 6.61
N PRO A 87 -16.15 5.48 7.58
CA PRO A 87 -15.29 5.34 8.76
C PRO A 87 -13.84 5.00 8.41
N ARG A 88 -13.61 4.22 7.35
CA ARG A 88 -12.25 3.88 6.94
C ARG A 88 -11.51 5.08 6.34
N VAL A 89 -12.20 5.91 5.55
CA VAL A 89 -11.63 7.17 5.05
C VAL A 89 -11.31 8.12 6.21
N ASP A 90 -12.21 8.25 7.19
CA ASP A 90 -11.99 9.08 8.37
C ASP A 90 -10.78 8.61 9.21
N GLN A 91 -10.60 7.29 9.37
CA GLN A 91 -9.40 6.72 10.01
C GLN A 91 -8.12 7.08 9.26
N LEU A 92 -8.11 6.92 7.92
CA LEU A 92 -6.95 7.26 7.10
C LEU A 92 -6.60 8.74 7.20
N ALA A 93 -7.59 9.63 7.13
CA ALA A 93 -7.39 11.08 7.30
C ALA A 93 -6.80 11.45 8.68
N LYS A 94 -7.07 10.64 9.71
CA LYS A 94 -6.56 10.83 11.08
C LYS A 94 -5.25 10.07 11.35
N GLY A 95 -4.69 9.37 10.36
CA GLY A 95 -3.50 8.52 10.54
C GLY A 95 -3.74 7.25 11.38
N LYS A 96 -5.00 6.87 11.60
CA LYS A 96 -5.41 5.75 12.47
C LYS A 96 -5.44 4.41 11.73
#